data_AF-A0A673GEY3-F1
#
_entry.id   AF-A0A673GEY3-F1
#
_cell.length_a   1.000
_cell.length_b   1.000
_cell.length_c   1.000
_cell.angle_alpha   90.00
_cell.angle_beta   90.00
_cell.angle_gamma   90.00
#
_symmetry.space_group_name_H-M   'P 1'
#
loop_
_entity.id
_entity.type
_entity.pdbx_description
1 polymer ?
#
loop_
_entity_poly.entity_id
_entity_poly.type
_entity_poly.pdbx_seq_one_letter_code
_entity_poly.pdbx_strand_id
1 'polypeptide(L)' 'MNSVGEGCTELKREYDQCFNRWFAEKFLKGDRSADPCSELFHKYHTCVQVPHCTDLHTCM' A
#
# COMPACT_ATOMS: atom_id res chain seq x y z
N MET A 1 1.86 5.09 9.62
CA MET A 1 1.57 6.38 8.97
C MET A 1 0.20 6.25 8.31
N ASN A 2 -0.64 7.29 8.35
CA ASN A 2 -1.97 7.22 7.74
C ASN A 2 -1.86 7.24 6.21
N SER A 3 -2.85 6.66 5.54
CA SER A 3 -2.95 6.77 4.08
C SER A 3 -3.57 8.11 3.68
N VAL A 4 -3.37 8.51 2.42
CA VAL A 4 -4.02 9.70 1.83
C VAL A 4 -5.54 9.57 1.79
N GLY A 5 -6.04 8.39 1.44
CA GLY A 5 -7.44 8.02 1.65
C GLY A 5 -7.64 7.44 3.04
N GLU A 6 -8.47 8.07 3.87
CA GLU A 6 -8.70 7.63 5.27
C GLU A 6 -9.14 6.16 5.34
N GLY A 7 -10.05 5.74 4.44
CA GLY A 7 -10.53 4.36 4.32
C GLY A 7 -9.48 3.34 3.86
N CYS A 8 -8.30 3.79 3.42
CA CYS A 8 -7.23 2.92 2.92
C CYS A 8 -6.10 2.70 3.94
N THR A 9 -6.20 3.27 5.15
CA THR A 9 -5.12 3.22 6.15
C THR A 9 -4.78 1.80 6.60
N GLU A 10 -5.79 0.93 6.75
CA GLU A 10 -5.56 -0.47 7.14
C GLU A 10 -4.88 -1.26 6.01
N LEU A 11 -5.38 -1.12 4.77
CA LEU A 11 -4.76 -1.73 3.58
C LEU A 11 -3.31 -1.28 3.39
N LYS A 12 -3.03 0.01 3.64
CA LYS A 12 -1.66 0.54 3.65
C LYS A 12 -0.79 -0.16 4.69
N ARG A 13 -1.30 -0.34 5.92
CA ARG A 13 -0.54 -0.96 7.01
C ARG A 13 -0.17 -2.40 6.68
N GLU A 14 -1.12 -3.16 6.14
CA GLU A 14 -0.88 -4.55 5.70
C GLU A 14 0.17 -4.63 4.58
N TYR A 15 0.02 -3.79 3.54
CA TYR A 15 0.98 -3.73 2.45
C TYR A 15 2.38 -3.32 2.93
N ASP A 16 2.49 -2.22 3.69
CA ASP A 16 3.76 -1.71 4.21
C ASP A 16 4.48 -2.77 5.08
N GLN A 17 3.73 -3.52 5.91
CA GLN A 17 4.32 -4.57 6.73
C GLN A 17 4.88 -5.72 5.89
N CYS A 18 4.14 -6.17 4.87
CA CYS A 18 4.61 -7.20 3.95
C CYS A 18 5.84 -6.73 3.17
N PHE A 19 5.76 -5.55 2.56
CA PHE A 19 6.81 -5.00 1.71
C PHE A 19 8.09 -4.74 2.49
N ASN A 20 8.01 -4.13 3.68
CA ASN A 20 9.19 -3.83 4.50
C ASN A 20 9.94 -5.10 4.92
N ARG A 21 9.21 -6.18 5.21
CA ARG A 21 9.83 -7.47 5.52
C ARG A 21 10.57 -8.03 4.30
N TRP A 22 9.90 -8.12 3.16
CA TRP A 22 10.52 -8.60 1.93
C TRP A 22 11.73 -7.72 1.52
N PHE A 23 11.58 -6.41 1.62
CA PHE A 23 12.62 -5.45 1.28
C PHE A 23 13.88 -5.64 2.14
N ALA A 24 13.72 -5.77 3.46
CA ALA A 24 14.84 -5.95 4.39
C ALA A 24 15.46 -7.36 4.33
N GLU A 25 14.65 -8.41 4.16
CA GLU A 25 15.11 -9.79 4.24
C GLU A 25 15.60 -10.35 2.90
N LYS A 26 15.10 -9.82 1.77
CA LYS A 26 15.36 -10.33 0.42
C LYS A 26 16.06 -9.29 -0.44
N PHE A 27 15.37 -8.19 -0.73
CA PHE A 27 15.85 -7.21 -1.72
C PHE A 27 17.21 -6.61 -1.35
N LEU A 28 17.35 -6.10 -0.12
CA LEU A 28 18.62 -5.51 0.35
C LEU A 28 19.75 -6.54 0.49
N LYS A 29 19.43 -7.84 0.56
CA LYS A 29 20.42 -8.93 0.60
C LYS A 29 20.76 -9.47 -0.79
N GLY A 30 20.25 -8.85 -1.85
CA GLY A 30 20.53 -9.19 -3.24
C GLY A 30 19.55 -10.19 -3.88
N ASP A 31 18.57 -10.69 -3.13
CA ASP A 31 17.48 -11.50 -3.70
C ASP A 31 16.42 -10.57 -4.30
N ARG A 32 16.42 -10.48 -5.63
CA ARG A 32 15.51 -9.64 -6.43
C ARG A 32 14.35 -10.42 -7.04
N SER A 33 14.04 -11.58 -6.48
CA SER A 33 12.82 -12.31 -6.83
C SER A 33 11.59 -11.42 -6.62
N ALA A 34 10.51 -11.66 -7.37
CA ALA A 34 9.29 -10.86 -7.25
C ALA A 34 8.80 -10.75 -5.80
N ASP A 35 8.24 -9.60 -5.43
CA ASP A 35 7.71 -9.40 -4.09
C ASP A 35 6.42 -10.22 -3.88
N PRO A 36 6.23 -10.83 -2.71
CA PRO A 36 5.03 -11.62 -2.42
C PRO A 36 3.81 -10.76 -2.07
N CYS A 37 3.94 -9.43 -2.10
CA CYS A 37 2.96 -8.48 -1.60
C CYS A 37 2.09 -7.89 -2.72
N SER A 38 2.22 -8.40 -3.95
CA SER A 38 1.52 -7.90 -5.15
C SER A 38 0.00 -7.82 -4.99
N GLU A 39 -0.63 -8.80 -4.35
CA GLU A 39 -2.08 -8.77 -4.09
C GLU A 39 -2.49 -7.72 -3.04
N LEU A 40 -1.66 -7.53 -2.00
CA LEU A 40 -1.88 -6.48 -1.00
C LEU A 40 -1.68 -5.10 -1.63
N PHE A 41 -0.65 -4.97 -2.47
CA PHE A 41 -0.41 -3.76 -3.25
C PHE A 41 -1.59 -3.43 -4.14
N HIS A 42 -2.12 -4.41 -4.88
CA HIS A 42 -3.25 -4.20 -5.78
C HIS A 42 -4.49 -3.71 -5.04
N LYS A 43 -4.81 -4.30 -3.87
CA LYS A 43 -5.93 -3.84 -3.01
C LYS A 43 -5.70 -2.42 -2.50
N TYR A 44 -4.52 -2.14 -1.97
CA TYR A 44 -4.17 -0.81 -1.45
C TYR A 44 -4.20 0.25 -2.56
N HIS A 45 -3.54 -0.03 -3.69
CA HIS A 45 -3.48 0.82 -4.87
C HIS A 45 -4.87 1.13 -5.41
N THR A 46 -5.73 0.11 -5.54
CA THR A 46 -7.12 0.31 -5.95
C THR A 46 -7.86 1.21 -4.99
N CYS A 47 -7.68 1.04 -3.68
CA CYS A 47 -8.32 1.89 -2.68
C CYS A 47 -7.91 3.36 -2.82
N VAL A 48 -6.62 3.66 -3.00
CA VAL A 48 -6.14 5.06 -3.10
C VAL A 48 -6.38 5.70 -4.47
N GLN A 49 -6.64 4.90 -5.50
CA GLN A 49 -7.03 5.41 -6.83
C GLN A 49 -8.52 5.76 -6.93
N VAL A 50 -9.35 5.21 -6.05
CA VAL A 50 -10.75 5.65 -5.96
C VAL A 50 -10.75 7.06 -5.36
N PRO A 51 -11.32 8.05 -6.06
CA PRO A 51 -11.43 9.39 -5.51
C PRO A 51 -12.25 9.32 -4.22
N HIS A 52 -11.62 9.61 -3.09
CA HIS A 52 -12.31 9.73 -1.80
C HIS A 52 -12.72 11.18 -1.66
N CYS A 53 -13.94 11.49 -2.09
CA CYS A 53 -14.51 12.80 -1.82
C CYS A 53 -14.93 12.83 -0.35
N THR A 54 -14.06 13.35 0.52
CA THR A 54 -14.38 13.54 1.94
C THR A 54 -15.39 14.68 2.13
N ASP A 55 -15.62 15.51 1.11
CA ASP A 55 -16.69 16.50 0.98
C ASP A 55 -16.91 16.92 -0.49
N LEU A 56 -18.02 17.63 -0.77
CA LEU A 56 -18.49 18.07 -2.11
C LEU A 56 -17.48 18.86 -2.97
N HIS A 57 -16.31 19.24 -2.43
CA HIS A 57 -15.31 20.08 -3.10
C HIS A 57 -13.89 19.52 -3.16
N THR A 58 -13.60 18.39 -2.51
CA THR A 58 -12.23 17.85 -2.48
C THR A 58 -12.27 16.35 -2.71
N CYS A 59 -12.07 15.94 -3.96
CA CYS A 59 -11.80 14.56 -4.30
C CYS A 59 -10.27 14.45 -4.46
N MET A 60 -9.61 13.76 -3.51
CA MET A 60 -8.21 13.33 -3.68
C MET A 60 -8.17 11.99 -4.41
#